data_AF-A0A534PD44-F1
#
_entry.id   AF-A0A534PD44-F1
#
_cell.length_a   1.000
_cell.length_b   1.000
_cell.length_c   1.000
_cell.angle_alpha   90.00
_cell.angle_beta   90.00
_cell.angle_gamma   90.00
#
_symmetry.space_group_name_H-M   'P 1'
#
loop_
_entity.id
_entity.type
_entity.pdbx_description
1 polymer ?
#
loop_
_entity_poly.entity_id
_entity_poly.type
_entity_poly.pdbx_seq_one_letter_code
_entity_poly.pdbx_strand_id
1 'polypeptide(L)'
;MDAAEMGRKGGRSRSLEKRTAARRNGARGGRPRDAERFARKVEDVCRELAPQVPRIDPGDLRLIVRCLLLPHERRAVFVTRRQDGRYVF
;
A
#
# COMPACT_ATOMS: atom_id res chain seq x y z
N MET A 1 -23.05 -21.83 35.13
CA MET A 1 -22.66 -21.60 33.71
C MET A 1 -21.30 -20.95 33.73
N ASP A 2 -20.30 -21.56 33.12
CA ASP A 2 -18.88 -21.19 33.25
C ASP A 2 -18.36 -20.50 31.97
N ALA A 3 -17.51 -19.48 32.12
CA ALA A 3 -16.98 -18.66 31.02
C ALA A 3 -16.16 -19.48 30.00
N ALA A 4 -15.64 -20.64 30.43
CA ALA A 4 -14.93 -21.58 29.58
C ALA A 4 -15.81 -22.25 28.50
N GLU A 5 -17.12 -22.37 28.72
CA GLU A 5 -18.06 -22.93 27.73
C GLU A 5 -18.42 -21.92 26.63
N MET A 6 -18.51 -20.62 26.96
CA MET A 6 -18.78 -19.58 25.96
C MET A 6 -17.61 -19.38 24.99
N GLY A 7 -16.37 -19.65 25.41
CA GLY A 7 -15.17 -19.51 24.58
C GLY A 7 -15.05 -20.51 23.43
N ARG A 8 -15.73 -21.66 23.48
CA ARG A 8 -15.64 -22.69 22.41
C ARG A 8 -16.72 -22.60 21.35
N LYS A 9 -17.83 -21.89 21.58
CA LYS A 9 -18.89 -21.68 20.58
C LYS A 9 -18.49 -20.72 19.45
N GLY A 10 -17.40 -19.98 19.60
CA GLY A 10 -16.80 -19.16 18.54
C GLY A 10 -16.03 -19.97 17.48
N GLY A 11 -15.87 -21.28 17.68
CA GLY A 11 -15.16 -22.17 16.77
C GLY A 11 -15.99 -22.51 15.53
N ARG A 12 -15.43 -22.18 14.35
CA ARG A 12 -15.78 -22.71 13.01
C ARG A 12 -16.80 -21.98 12.14
N SER A 13 -17.15 -20.73 12.41
CA SER A 13 -17.75 -19.90 11.34
C SER A 13 -16.67 -19.36 10.39
N ARG A 14 -16.10 -20.29 9.60
CA ARG A 14 -15.30 -20.05 8.38
C ARG A 14 -16.20 -19.63 7.21
N SER A 15 -17.30 -18.91 7.48
CA SER A 15 -18.26 -18.55 6.44
C SER A 15 -17.62 -17.58 5.46
N LEU A 16 -17.83 -17.87 4.17
CA LEU A 16 -17.42 -17.03 3.05
C LEU A 16 -17.81 -15.56 3.32
N GLU A 17 -18.96 -15.33 3.95
CA GLU A 17 -19.46 -14.03 4.38
C GLU A 17 -18.50 -13.24 5.28
N LYS A 18 -17.84 -13.84 6.28
CA LYS A 18 -16.84 -13.12 7.09
C LYS A 18 -15.61 -12.74 6.27
N ARG A 19 -15.24 -13.57 5.29
CA ARG A 19 -14.10 -13.32 4.39
C ARG A 19 -14.45 -12.23 3.37
N THR A 20 -15.66 -12.23 2.82
CA THR A 20 -16.18 -11.22 1.90
C THR A 20 -16.44 -9.90 2.62
N ALA A 21 -16.91 -9.94 3.87
CA ALA A 21 -17.06 -8.77 4.73
C ALA A 21 -15.70 -8.17 5.12
N ALA A 22 -14.69 -8.99 5.47
CA ALA A 22 -13.33 -8.52 5.68
C ALA A 22 -12.73 -7.89 4.41
N ARG A 23 -13.01 -8.47 3.23
CA ARG A 23 -12.58 -7.92 1.94
C ARG A 23 -13.30 -6.61 1.59
N ARG A 24 -14.61 -6.50 1.86
CA ARG A 24 -15.40 -5.27 1.73
C ARG A 24 -14.99 -4.19 2.74
N ASN A 25 -14.63 -4.56 3.97
CA ASN A 25 -14.17 -3.64 5.00
C ASN A 25 -12.72 -3.19 4.77
N GLY A 26 -11.88 -4.05 4.17
CA GLY A 26 -10.57 -3.66 3.61
C GLY A 26 -10.69 -2.52 2.59
N ALA A 27 -11.77 -2.50 1.80
CA ALA A 27 -12.06 -1.44 0.84
C ALA A 27 -12.58 -0.12 1.46
N ARG A 28 -12.98 -0.10 2.75
CA ARG A 28 -13.53 1.10 3.42
C ARG A 28 -12.74 1.59 4.65
N GLY A 29 -11.62 0.96 5.01
CA GLY A 29 -10.80 1.40 6.15
C GLY A 29 -10.08 0.29 6.91
N GLY A 30 -9.87 -0.87 6.29
CA GLY A 30 -9.22 -2.01 6.94
C GLY A 30 -7.69 -1.95 6.87
N ARG A 31 -7.09 -1.39 7.93
CA ARG A 31 -5.77 -1.69 8.53
C ARG A 31 -4.54 -0.86 8.04
N PRO A 32 -3.87 -0.12 8.94
CA PRO A 32 -2.60 0.58 8.70
C PRO A 32 -1.49 -0.28 8.06
N ARG A 33 -1.55 -1.60 8.27
CA ARG A 33 -0.56 -2.58 7.79
C ARG A 33 -0.39 -2.60 6.27
N ASP A 34 -1.43 -2.27 5.49
CA ASP A 34 -1.32 -2.29 4.03
C ASP A 34 -0.61 -1.04 3.49
N ALA A 35 -0.85 0.12 4.11
CA ALA A 35 -0.13 1.34 3.80
C ALA A 35 1.36 1.24 4.21
N GLU A 36 1.64 0.69 5.38
CA GLU A 36 3.01 0.42 5.85
C GLU A 36 3.74 -0.59 4.94
N ARG A 37 3.06 -1.69 4.56
CA ARG A 37 3.63 -2.68 3.63
C ARG A 37 3.92 -2.05 2.27
N PHE A 38 3.03 -1.20 1.78
CA PHE A 38 3.23 -0.48 0.53
C PHE A 38 4.40 0.49 0.62
N ALA A 39 4.49 1.28 1.70
CA ALA A 39 5.61 2.20 1.94
C ALA A 39 6.95 1.44 1.99
N ARG A 40 7.00 0.29 2.68
CA ARG A 40 8.19 -0.56 2.72
C ARG A 40 8.59 -1.09 1.35
N LYS A 41 7.61 -1.52 0.55
CA LYS A 41 7.86 -1.97 -0.83
C LYS A 41 8.43 -0.84 -1.70
N VAL A 42 7.94 0.39 -1.54
CA VAL A 42 8.53 1.56 -2.22
C VAL A 42 9.98 1.76 -1.81
N GLU A 43 10.27 1.75 -0.51
CA GLU A 43 11.64 1.92 0.02
C GLU A 43 12.60 0.85 -0.50
N ASP A 44 12.20 -0.42 -0.50
CA ASP A 44 13.04 -1.53 -0.96
C ASP A 44 13.39 -1.39 -2.44
N VAL A 45 12.40 -1.06 -3.28
CA VAL A 45 12.62 -0.84 -4.71
C VAL A 45 13.50 0.38 -4.96
N CYS A 46 13.30 1.48 -4.22
CA CYS A 46 14.18 2.65 -4.32
C CYS A 46 15.62 2.32 -3.92
N ARG A 47 15.83 1.52 -2.87
CA ARG A 47 17.17 1.10 -2.42
C ARG A 47 17.90 0.29 -3.50
N GLU A 48 17.17 -0.59 -4.20
CA GLU A 48 17.72 -1.41 -5.29
C GLU A 48 18.03 -0.58 -6.55
N LEU A 49 17.16 0.39 -6.89
CA LEU A 49 17.30 1.17 -8.11
C LEU A 49 18.23 2.38 -7.98
N ALA A 50 18.32 3.02 -6.82
CA ALA A 50 19.09 4.26 -6.64
C ALA A 50 20.55 4.17 -7.15
N PRO A 51 21.31 3.09 -6.93
CA PRO A 51 22.67 2.96 -7.49
C PRO A 51 22.71 2.89 -9.02
N GLN A 52 21.63 2.42 -9.65
CA GLN A 52 21.52 2.22 -11.09
C GLN A 52 21.09 3.50 -11.82
N VAL A 53 20.45 4.43 -11.10
CA VAL A 53 19.97 5.72 -11.63
C VAL A 53 20.52 6.91 -10.84
N PRO A 54 21.84 7.08 -10.73
CA PRO A 54 22.45 8.09 -9.85
C PRO A 54 22.17 9.54 -10.25
N ARG A 55 21.61 9.77 -11.45
CA ARG A 55 21.24 11.09 -11.96
C ARG A 55 19.80 11.51 -11.59
N ILE A 56 18.99 10.59 -11.09
CA ILE A 56 17.61 10.89 -10.68
C ILE A 56 17.62 11.32 -9.22
N ASP A 57 16.95 12.44 -8.91
CA ASP A 57 16.78 12.88 -7.53
C ASP A 57 16.09 11.77 -6.70
N PRO A 58 16.56 11.45 -5.48
CA PRO A 58 15.95 10.41 -4.65
C PRO A 58 14.46 10.63 -4.34
N GLY A 59 14.02 11.88 -4.23
CA GLY A 59 12.62 12.25 -4.05
C GLY A 59 11.79 11.93 -5.29
N ASP A 60 12.30 12.28 -6.47
CA ASP A 60 11.68 11.95 -7.76
C ASP A 60 11.60 10.44 -7.96
N LEU A 61 12.69 9.70 -7.69
CA LEU A 61 12.72 8.24 -7.77
C LEU A 61 11.66 7.61 -6.87
N ARG A 62 11.54 8.06 -5.62
CA ARG A 62 10.53 7.58 -4.68
C ARG A 62 9.12 7.81 -5.20
N LEU A 63 8.88 8.95 -5.85
CA LEU A 63 7.57 9.29 -6.37
C LEU A 63 7.24 8.46 -7.63
N ILE A 64 8.17 8.32 -8.57
CA ILE A 64 8.03 7.46 -9.75
C ILE A 64 7.69 6.02 -9.33
N VAL A 65 8.48 5.45 -8.41
CA VAL A 65 8.26 4.08 -7.90
C VAL A 65 6.89 3.96 -7.24
N ARG A 66 6.51 4.93 -6.39
CA ARG A 66 5.19 4.97 -5.76
C ARG A 66 4.06 4.95 -6.80
N CYS A 67 4.15 5.76 -7.85
CA CYS A 67 3.14 5.80 -8.92
C CYS A 67 3.08 4.48 -9.69
N LEU A 68 4.23 3.87 -10.03
CA LEU A 68 4.26 2.62 -10.79
C LEU A 68 3.67 1.43 -10.00
N LEU A 69 3.90 1.39 -8.68
CA LEU A 69 3.39 0.34 -7.79
C LEU A 69 1.89 0.48 -7.46
N LEU A 70 1.28 1.63 -7.73
CA LEU A 70 -0.17 1.80 -7.59
C LEU A 70 -0.91 1.13 -8.78
N PRO A 71 -2.12 0.58 -8.54
CA PRO A 71 -3.04 0.17 -9.60
C PRO A 71 -3.26 1.31 -10.60
N HIS A 72 -3.46 0.98 -11.87
CA HIS A 72 -3.56 1.96 -12.97
C HIS A 72 -4.62 3.03 -12.68
N GLU A 73 -5.74 2.64 -12.08
CA GLU A 73 -6.87 3.49 -11.72
C GLU A 73 -6.55 4.49 -10.59
N ARG A 74 -5.45 4.28 -9.87
CA ARG A 74 -4.98 5.09 -8.73
C ARG A 74 -3.69 5.84 -9.01
N ARG A 75 -3.14 5.74 -10.23
CA ARG A 75 -1.96 6.49 -10.62
C ARG A 75 -2.37 7.95 -10.81
N ALA A 76 -2.02 8.80 -9.84
CA ALA A 76 -2.12 10.24 -10.03
C ALA A 76 -1.01 10.66 -10.99
N VAL A 77 -1.37 10.91 -12.25
CA VAL A 77 -0.45 11.46 -13.25
C VAL A 77 -0.62 12.98 -13.23
N PHE A 78 0.05 13.63 -12.28
CA PHE A 78 0.36 15.04 -12.42
C PHE A 78 1.86 15.08 -12.64
N VAL A 79 2.28 15.42 -13.86
CA VAL A 79 3.70 15.65 -14.16
C VAL A 79 3.74 17.03 -14.76
N THR A 80 4.09 18.01 -13.95
CA THR A 80 4.37 19.36 -14.43
C THR A 80 5.86 19.61 -14.34
N ARG A 81 6.47 20.06 -15.43
CA ARG A 81 7.88 20.44 -15.44
C ARG A 81 8.00 21.86 -14.90
N ARG A 82 8.76 22.06 -13.82
CA ARG A 82 9.09 23.38 -13.29
C ARG A 82 10.02 24.13 -14.23
N GLN A 83 10.04 25.45 -14.08
CA GLN A 83 10.98 26.35 -14.75
C GLN A 83 12.46 26.07 -14.40
N ASP A 84 12.73 25.45 -13.24
CA ASP A 84 14.09 25.06 -12.82
C ASP A 84 14.53 23.70 -13.37
N GLY A 85 13.74 23.10 -14.27
CA GLY A 85 14.02 21.81 -14.89
C GLY A 85 13.62 20.59 -14.07
N ARG A 86 13.16 20.77 -12.83
CA ARG A 86 12.69 19.68 -11.96
C ARG A 86 11.24 19.31 -12.29
N TYR A 87 10.85 18.06 -12.03
CA TYR A 87 9.45 17.66 -12.18
C TYR A 87 8.72 17.86 -10.85
N VAL A 88 7.46 18.32 -10.90
CA VAL A 88 6.55 18.30 -9.75
C VAL A 88 5.36 17.46 -10.11
N PHE A 89 4.93 16.70 -9.12
CA PHE A 89 3.72 15.91 -9.16
C PHE A 89 2.71 16.51 -8.19
#